data_AF-A0A6J6SGB1-F1
#
_entry.id   AF-A0A6J6SGB1-F1
#
_cell.length_a   1.000
_cell.length_b   1.000
_cell.length_c   1.000
_cell.angle_alpha   90.00
_cell.angle_beta   90.00
_cell.angle_gamma   90.00
#
_symmetry.space_group_name_H-M   'P 1'
#
loop_
_entity.id
_entity.type
_entity.pdbx_description
1 polymer ?
#
loop_
_entity_poly.entity_id
_entity_poly.type
_entity_poly.pdbx_seq_one_letter_code
_entity_poly.pdbx_strand_id
1 'polypeptide(L)'
;MNGAIGASWAPDSADLTDEYAKQFREINTTYNAGAVFDNNVMVGMSEGLLIVQALRAAGTNPTRKSLIAAIEKKGSTFASAGYSALGYSATSHVGQTGFWFGKYNLAGELKSVDGKYTMYTTDSAAGPVVKTEQKRLPMPAKGLPSN
;
A
#
# COMPACT_ATOMS: atom_id res chain seq x y z
N MET A 1 22.02 8.10 5.07
CA MET A 1 21.23 6.92 5.51
C MET A 1 21.78 5.58 5.02
N ASN A 2 22.82 5.52 4.19
CA ASN A 2 23.38 4.24 3.74
C ASN A 2 23.67 3.29 4.91
N GLY A 3 23.16 2.06 4.83
CA GLY A 3 23.27 1.03 5.86
C GLY A 3 22.20 1.07 6.96
N ALA A 4 21.40 2.14 7.06
CA ALA A 4 20.29 2.20 8.02
C ALA A 4 19.20 1.18 7.68
N ILE A 5 18.58 0.63 8.72
CA ILE A 5 17.46 -0.31 8.59
C ILE A 5 16.14 0.47 8.64
N GLY A 6 15.25 0.16 7.70
CA GLY A 6 13.90 0.70 7.64
C GLY A 6 12.87 -0.41 7.53
N ALA A 7 11.63 -0.10 7.89
CA ALA A 7 10.47 -0.96 7.64
C ALA A 7 9.59 -0.32 6.57
N SER A 8 8.98 -1.14 5.72
CA SER A 8 8.00 -0.67 4.74
C SER A 8 6.87 -1.68 4.58
N TRP A 9 5.69 -1.19 4.22
CA TRP A 9 4.53 -2.00 3.88
C TRP A 9 4.39 -2.20 2.36
N ALA A 10 5.02 -1.32 1.56
CA ALA A 10 4.95 -1.25 0.09
C ALA A 10 6.33 -1.52 -0.56
N PRO A 11 6.41 -1.72 -1.88
CA PRO A 11 7.68 -1.67 -2.63
C PRO A 11 8.42 -0.36 -2.37
N ASP A 12 9.71 -0.34 -2.69
CA ASP A 12 10.44 0.92 -2.85
C ASP A 12 9.95 1.64 -4.13
N SER A 13 9.83 2.97 -4.11
CA SER A 13 9.34 3.73 -5.27
C SER A 13 10.26 3.64 -6.50
N ALA A 14 11.54 3.31 -6.32
CA ALA A 14 12.48 3.06 -7.41
C ALA A 14 12.45 1.59 -7.91
N ASP A 15 11.69 0.69 -7.28
CA ASP A 15 11.53 -0.68 -7.75
C ASP A 15 10.49 -0.79 -8.87
N LEU A 16 10.93 -0.51 -10.08
CA LEU A 16 10.07 -0.46 -11.27
C LEU A 16 9.77 -1.84 -11.86
N THR A 17 10.29 -2.89 -11.24
CA THR A 17 9.86 -4.27 -11.52
C THR A 17 8.52 -4.54 -10.82
N ASP A 18 8.17 -3.74 -9.82
CA ASP A 18 6.86 -3.77 -9.17
C ASP A 18 5.80 -3.04 -10.01
N GLU A 19 4.67 -3.71 -10.23
CA GLU A 19 3.56 -3.21 -11.05
C GLU A 19 2.92 -1.92 -10.50
N TYR A 20 2.83 -1.77 -9.17
CA TYR A 20 2.25 -0.59 -8.56
C TYR A 20 3.19 0.61 -8.68
N ALA A 21 4.47 0.42 -8.34
CA ALA A 21 5.48 1.48 -8.47
C ALA A 21 5.59 1.94 -9.94
N LYS A 22 5.63 0.99 -10.88
CA LYS A 22 5.66 1.30 -12.31
C LYS A 22 4.42 2.11 -12.75
N GLN A 23 3.22 1.62 -12.46
CA GLN A 23 1.98 2.27 -12.91
C GLN A 23 1.78 3.64 -12.25
N PHE A 24 2.11 3.78 -10.96
CA PHE A 24 2.04 5.06 -10.27
C PHE A 24 3.07 6.06 -10.79
N ARG A 25 4.29 5.62 -11.15
CA ARG A 25 5.26 6.51 -11.79
C ARG A 25 4.77 7.02 -13.15
N GLU A 26 4.13 6.18 -13.95
CA GLU A 26 3.53 6.59 -15.24
C GLU A 26 2.43 7.64 -15.05
N ILE A 27 1.53 7.42 -14.08
CA ILE A 27 0.47 8.37 -13.72
C ILE A 27 1.10 9.69 -13.21
N ASN A 28 2.08 9.62 -12.31
CA ASN A 28 2.77 10.80 -11.78
C ASN A 28 3.43 11.63 -12.89
N THR A 29 4.15 10.96 -13.80
CA THR A 29 4.82 11.60 -14.93
C THR A 29 3.82 12.33 -15.83
N THR A 30 2.64 11.76 -16.01
CA THR A 30 1.61 12.30 -16.91
C THR A 30 0.83 13.44 -16.27
N TYR A 31 0.46 13.31 -14.99
CA TYR A 31 -0.58 14.14 -14.37
C TYR A 31 -0.11 14.99 -13.18
N ASN A 32 1.10 14.78 -12.66
CA ASN A 32 1.58 15.48 -11.47
C ASN A 32 2.71 16.46 -11.80
N ALA A 33 2.45 17.40 -12.71
CA ALA A 33 3.22 18.61 -13.04
C ALA A 33 4.72 18.66 -12.64
N GLY A 34 5.53 17.71 -13.11
CA GLY A 34 6.98 17.70 -12.86
C GLY A 34 7.41 17.32 -11.43
N ALA A 35 6.48 16.87 -10.59
CA ALA A 35 6.77 16.36 -9.25
C ALA A 35 7.63 15.10 -9.34
N VAL A 36 8.67 15.04 -8.49
CA VAL A 36 9.53 13.86 -8.37
C VAL A 36 8.71 12.70 -7.82
N PHE A 37 8.77 11.55 -8.50
CA PHE A 37 8.16 10.32 -7.99
C PHE A 37 9.05 9.73 -6.89
N ASP A 38 8.71 10.03 -5.64
CA ASP A 38 9.34 9.48 -4.45
C ASP A 38 8.36 8.60 -3.65
N ASN A 39 8.82 8.09 -2.50
CA ASN A 39 8.01 7.25 -1.64
C ASN A 39 6.76 7.97 -1.11
N ASN A 40 6.81 9.28 -0.82
CA ASN A 40 5.66 10.03 -0.31
C ASN A 40 4.58 10.19 -1.40
N VAL A 41 5.01 10.47 -2.63
CA VAL A 41 4.10 10.51 -3.79
C VAL A 41 3.47 9.15 -4.00
N MET A 42 4.25 8.07 -3.95
CA MET A 42 3.73 6.70 -4.08
C MET A 42 2.71 6.36 -2.98
N VAL A 43 2.96 6.76 -1.72
CA VAL A 43 2.02 6.59 -0.60
C VAL A 43 0.71 7.33 -0.89
N GLY A 44 0.77 8.61 -1.28
CA GLY A 44 -0.43 9.39 -1.61
C GLY A 44 -1.21 8.82 -2.79
N MET A 45 -0.54 8.26 -3.79
CA MET A 45 -1.20 7.58 -4.91
C MET A 45 -1.85 6.26 -4.49
N SER A 46 -1.22 5.50 -3.59
CA SER A 46 -1.83 4.30 -3.00
C SER A 46 -3.07 4.66 -2.18
N GLU A 47 -3.06 5.76 -1.42
CA GLU A 47 -4.24 6.26 -0.72
C GLU A 47 -5.35 6.70 -1.69
N GLY A 48 -4.99 7.38 -2.77
CA GLY A 48 -5.92 7.73 -3.85
C GLY A 48 -6.63 6.51 -4.44
N LEU A 49 -5.89 5.42 -4.69
CA LEU A 49 -6.46 4.16 -5.16
C LEU A 49 -7.46 3.56 -4.15
N LEU A 50 -7.15 3.61 -2.85
CA LEU A 50 -8.06 3.14 -1.80
C LEU A 50 -9.34 4.00 -1.73
N ILE A 51 -9.22 5.32 -1.85
CA ILE A 51 -10.37 6.24 -1.86
C ILE A 51 -11.29 5.97 -3.04
N VAL A 52 -10.74 5.77 -4.25
CA VAL A 52 -11.55 5.44 -5.43
C VAL A 52 -12.30 4.12 -5.24
N GLN A 53 -11.65 3.10 -4.69
CA GLN A 53 -12.29 1.82 -4.38
C GLN A 53 -13.39 1.95 -3.32
N ALA A 54 -13.19 2.78 -2.29
CA ALA A 54 -14.19 3.06 -1.28
C ALA A 54 -15.41 3.80 -1.85
N LEU A 55 -15.17 4.82 -2.69
CA LEU A 55 -16.23 5.57 -3.38
C LEU A 55 -17.08 4.65 -4.26
N ARG A 56 -16.44 3.78 -5.06
CA ARG A 56 -17.14 2.78 -5.88
C ARG A 56 -17.95 1.82 -5.02
N ALA A 57 -17.33 1.29 -3.97
CA ALA A 57 -17.97 0.36 -3.04
C ALA A 57 -19.19 0.96 -2.31
N ALA A 58 -19.19 2.28 -2.06
CA ALA A 58 -20.27 3.02 -1.43
C ALA A 58 -21.46 3.31 -2.36
N GLY A 59 -21.28 3.16 -3.68
CA GLY A 59 -22.34 3.34 -4.67
C GLY A 59 -22.62 4.80 -5.05
N THR A 60 -23.79 5.04 -5.65
CA THR A 60 -24.20 6.37 -6.11
C THR A 60 -24.52 7.30 -4.94
N ASN A 61 -24.17 8.58 -5.08
CA ASN A 61 -24.38 9.62 -4.05
C ASN A 61 -23.82 9.25 -2.67
N PRO A 62 -22.50 9.00 -2.55
CA PRO A 62 -21.90 8.54 -1.30
C PRO A 62 -22.07 9.59 -0.19
N THR A 63 -22.33 9.09 1.02
CA THR A 63 -22.31 9.87 2.26
C THR A 63 -21.11 9.43 3.11
N ARG A 64 -20.73 10.23 4.11
CA ARG A 64 -19.70 9.79 5.08
C ARG A 64 -20.03 8.43 5.71
N LYS A 65 -21.31 8.23 6.06
CA LYS A 65 -21.79 6.97 6.64
C LYS A 65 -21.67 5.80 5.66
N SER A 66 -22.06 5.98 4.39
CA SER A 66 -21.95 4.90 3.40
C SER A 66 -20.51 4.59 3.03
N LEU A 67 -19.60 5.57 3.05
CA LEU A 67 -18.17 5.36 2.86
C LEU A 67 -17.56 4.51 3.98
N ILE A 68 -17.82 4.86 5.24
CA ILE A 68 -17.34 4.06 6.38
C ILE A 68 -17.88 2.64 6.28
N ALA A 69 -19.20 2.49 6.05
CA ALA A 69 -19.81 1.17 5.91
C ALA A 69 -19.23 0.36 4.73
N ALA A 70 -18.83 1.02 3.64
CA ALA A 70 -18.19 0.37 2.50
C ALA A 70 -16.77 -0.13 2.85
N ILE A 71 -15.97 0.69 3.54
CA ILE A 71 -14.63 0.32 4.01
C ILE A 71 -14.72 -0.84 5.01
N GLU A 72 -15.62 -0.77 5.99
CA GLU A 72 -15.77 -1.82 7.00
C GLU A 72 -16.22 -3.16 6.40
N LYS A 73 -17.01 -3.14 5.32
CA LYS A 73 -17.55 -4.36 4.70
C LYS A 73 -16.66 -4.93 3.60
N LYS A 74 -15.97 -4.07 2.84
CA LYS A 74 -15.26 -4.46 1.61
C LYS A 74 -13.80 -4.04 1.58
N GLY A 75 -13.34 -3.20 2.51
CA GLY A 75 -12.00 -2.61 2.50
C GLY A 75 -10.89 -3.65 2.55
N SER A 76 -11.10 -4.79 3.20
CA SER A 76 -10.14 -5.89 3.25
C SER A 76 -9.89 -6.55 1.89
N THR A 77 -10.74 -6.30 0.88
CA THR A 77 -10.58 -6.82 -0.49
C THR A 77 -10.12 -5.75 -1.49
N PHE A 78 -9.73 -4.57 -1.02
CA PHE A 78 -9.25 -3.52 -1.90
C PHE A 78 -7.81 -3.80 -2.35
N ALA A 79 -7.54 -3.48 -3.61
CA ALA A 79 -6.20 -3.47 -4.19
C ALA A 79 -5.34 -2.36 -3.54
N SER A 80 -4.07 -2.66 -3.29
CA SER A 80 -3.13 -1.75 -2.63
C SER A 80 -1.70 -2.08 -3.06
N ALA A 81 -0.83 -1.08 -3.08
CA ALA A 81 0.61 -1.30 -3.29
C ALA A 81 1.24 -2.15 -2.18
N GLY A 82 0.59 -2.21 -1.01
CA GLY A 82 1.09 -2.93 0.15
C GLY A 82 1.11 -4.46 -0.02
N TYR A 83 2.13 -5.08 0.55
CA TYR A 83 2.31 -6.53 0.52
C TYR A 83 1.47 -7.27 1.56
N SER A 84 0.88 -6.57 2.53
CA SER A 84 0.07 -7.15 3.59
C SER A 84 -1.42 -7.05 3.32
N ALA A 85 -2.22 -7.84 4.04
CA ALA A 85 -3.66 -7.69 4.01
C ALA A 85 -4.09 -6.36 4.62
N LEU A 86 -5.16 -5.77 4.08
CA LEU A 86 -5.84 -4.64 4.70
C LEU A 86 -6.73 -5.11 5.84
N GLY A 87 -6.51 -4.61 7.05
CA GLY A 87 -7.18 -5.01 8.28
C GLY A 87 -8.56 -4.38 8.52
N TYR A 88 -9.21 -3.87 7.48
CA TYR A 88 -10.50 -3.20 7.59
C TYR A 88 -11.64 -4.18 7.89
N SER A 89 -12.41 -3.88 8.94
CA SER A 89 -13.62 -4.60 9.34
C SER A 89 -14.55 -3.66 10.13
N ALA A 90 -15.71 -4.16 10.57
CA ALA A 90 -16.61 -3.41 11.45
C ALA A 90 -16.01 -3.07 12.84
N THR A 91 -14.92 -3.74 13.24
CA THR A 91 -14.26 -3.55 14.55
C THR A 91 -12.80 -3.11 14.44
N SER A 92 -12.27 -2.97 13.22
CA SER A 92 -10.88 -2.60 12.98
C SER A 92 -10.79 -1.67 11.77
N HIS A 93 -10.16 -0.52 11.95
CA HIS A 93 -9.82 0.41 10.86
C HIS A 93 -8.32 0.39 10.55
N VAL A 94 -7.63 -0.71 10.87
CA VAL A 94 -6.22 -0.89 10.54
C VAL A 94 -6.07 -1.07 9.03
N GLY A 95 -5.22 -0.25 8.41
CA GLY A 95 -4.84 -0.39 7.00
C GLY A 95 -3.90 -1.58 6.82
N GLN A 96 -2.61 -1.31 6.58
CA GLN A 96 -1.61 -2.37 6.43
C GLN A 96 -1.35 -3.08 7.75
N THR A 97 -1.31 -4.41 7.70
CA THR A 97 -1.17 -5.28 8.88
C THR A 97 0.24 -5.83 9.05
N GLY A 98 1.12 -5.63 8.08
CA GLY A 98 2.50 -6.11 8.17
C GLY A 98 3.51 -5.23 7.44
N PHE A 99 4.77 -5.44 7.80
CA PHE A 99 5.92 -4.72 7.25
C PHE A 99 7.06 -5.68 6.93
N TRP A 100 7.80 -5.39 5.87
CA TRP A 100 9.10 -5.99 5.58
C TRP A 100 10.22 -5.03 6.01
N PHE A 101 11.42 -5.57 6.21
CA PHE A 101 12.58 -4.79 6.63
C PHE A 101 13.61 -4.70 5.51
N GLY A 102 14.13 -3.50 5.29
CA GLY A 102 15.13 -3.22 4.28
C GLY A 102 16.32 -2.46 4.83
N LYS A 103 17.34 -2.35 4.00
CA LYS A 103 18.53 -1.54 4.24
C LYS A 103 18.65 -0.49 3.15
N TYR A 104 18.83 0.76 3.56
CA TYR A 104 19.03 1.87 2.63
C TYR A 104 20.39 1.78 1.94
N ASN A 105 20.41 1.94 0.61
CA ASN A 105 21.65 2.08 -0.16
C ASN A 105 22.09 3.56 -0.27
N LEU A 106 23.18 3.82 -1.01
CA LEU A 106 23.69 5.18 -1.24
C LEU A 106 22.72 6.08 -2.04
N ALA A 107 21.87 5.49 -2.87
CA ALA A 107 20.84 6.21 -3.63
C ALA A 107 19.59 6.52 -2.80
N GLY A 108 19.53 6.05 -1.55
CA GLY A 108 18.36 6.23 -0.68
C GLY A 108 17.23 5.24 -0.92
N GLU A 109 17.45 4.21 -1.74
CA GLU A 109 16.48 3.13 -1.98
C GLU A 109 16.51 2.15 -0.81
N LEU A 110 15.34 1.73 -0.35
CA LEU A 110 15.18 0.66 0.63
C LEU A 110 15.22 -0.69 -0.10
N LYS A 111 16.31 -1.45 0.05
CA LYS A 111 16.43 -2.80 -0.53
C LYS A 111 16.14 -3.84 0.54
N SER A 112 15.40 -4.89 0.21
CA SER A 112 15.17 -6.00 1.14
C SER A 112 16.48 -6.56 1.69
N VAL A 113 16.52 -6.84 2.99
CA VAL A 113 17.67 -7.44 3.67
C VAL A 113 17.91 -8.91 3.31
N ASP A 114 16.88 -9.65 2.93
CA ASP A 114 16.92 -11.09 2.61
C ASP A 114 16.65 -11.37 1.12
N GLY A 115 16.64 -10.33 0.29
CA GLY A 115 16.30 -10.40 -1.13
C GLY A 115 14.83 -10.73 -1.41
N LYS A 116 13.99 -10.77 -0.37
CA LYS A 116 12.55 -11.05 -0.43
C LYS A 116 11.77 -9.99 0.34
N TYR A 117 10.50 -9.76 0.02
CA TYR A 117 9.68 -8.85 0.83
C TYR A 117 9.05 -9.59 2.03
N THR A 118 9.85 -10.32 2.82
CA THR A 118 9.33 -11.13 3.94
C THR A 118 8.57 -10.25 4.94
N MET A 119 7.28 -10.53 5.11
CA MET A 119 6.38 -9.71 5.93
C MET A 119 6.33 -10.19 7.37
N TYR A 120 6.33 -9.23 8.29
CA TYR A 120 6.20 -9.43 9.72
C TYR A 120 4.99 -8.65 10.26
N THR A 121 4.34 -9.20 11.27
CA THR A 121 3.17 -8.60 11.93
C THR A 121 3.23 -8.82 13.44
N THR A 122 2.48 -8.02 14.17
CA THR A 122 2.20 -8.18 15.60
C THR A 122 0.86 -7.52 15.93
N ASP A 123 0.34 -7.74 17.13
CA ASP A 123 -0.83 -7.05 17.65
C ASP A 123 -0.50 -5.62 18.13
N SER A 124 -1.54 -4.84 18.47
CA SER A 124 -1.37 -3.49 19.02
C SER A 124 -0.97 -3.47 20.50
N ALA A 125 -0.69 -4.63 21.09
CA ALA A 125 -0.31 -4.79 22.49
C ALA A 125 1.15 -5.27 22.57
N ALA A 126 1.40 -6.41 23.23
CA ALA A 126 2.72 -6.95 23.47
C ALA A 126 2.93 -8.32 22.82
N GLY A 127 2.14 -8.63 21.79
CA GLY A 127 2.26 -9.87 21.04
C GLY A 127 3.65 -10.03 20.42
N PRO A 128 4.10 -11.28 20.21
CA PRO A 128 5.36 -11.53 19.54
C PRO A 128 5.29 -11.10 18.06
N VAL A 129 6.41 -10.64 17.53
CA VAL A 129 6.55 -10.39 16.09
C VAL A 129 6.65 -11.73 15.38
N VAL A 130 5.73 -11.99 14.45
CA VAL A 130 5.66 -13.23 13.68
C VAL A 130 5.69 -12.95 12.18
N LYS A 131 6.14 -13.93 11.39
CA LYS A 131 6.03 -13.86 9.93
C LYS A 131 4.58 -14.00 9.50
N THR A 132 4.20 -13.31 8.43
CA THR A 132 2.87 -13.42 7.82
C THR A 132 2.99 -13.59 6.31
N GLU A 133 1.95 -14.15 5.70
CA GLU A 133 1.88 -14.29 4.25
C GLU A 133 1.72 -12.93 3.58
N GLN A 134 2.33 -12.78 2.40
CA GLN A 134 2.03 -11.67 1.52
C GLN A 134 0.64 -11.86 0.91
N LYS A 135 -0.20 -10.83 1.01
CA LYS A 135 -1.55 -10.82 0.46
C LYS A 135 -1.79 -9.50 -0.27
N ARG A 136 -1.18 -9.40 -1.46
CA ARG A 136 -1.35 -8.27 -2.36
C ARG A 136 -2.15 -8.68 -3.59
N LEU A 137 -3.20 -7.93 -3.89
CA LEU A 137 -3.95 -8.08 -5.14
C LEU A 137 -3.17 -7.45 -6.30
N PRO A 138 -3.30 -7.98 -7.53
CA PRO A 138 -2.67 -7.36 -8.70
C PRO A 138 -3.10 -5.91 -8.90
N MET A 139 -2.23 -5.11 -9.51
CA MET A 139 -2.57 -3.74 -9.90
C MET A 139 -3.78 -3.76 -10.86
N PRO A 140 -4.87 -3.01 -10.57
CA PRO A 140 -5.98 -2.94 -11.49
C PRO A 140 -5.55 -2.43 -12.86
N ALA A 141 -6.20 -2.91 -13.93
CA ALA A 141 -5.85 -2.53 -15.28
C ALA A 141 -5.83 -1.01 -15.45
N LYS A 142 -4.69 -0.45 -15.91
CA LYS A 142 -4.46 1.00 -16.05
C LYS A 142 -4.64 1.80 -14.75
N GLY A 143 -4.55 1.16 -13.59
CA GLY A 143 -4.84 1.76 -12.28
C GLY A 143 -6.31 2.06 -12.01
N LEU A 144 -7.23 1.44 -12.76
CA LEU A 144 -8.66 1.65 -12.63
C LEU A 144 -9.32 0.46 -11.92
N PRO A 145 -9.71 0.59 -10.63
CA PRO A 145 -10.37 -0.49 -9.90
C PRO A 145 -11.78 -0.77 -10.45
N SER A 146 -12.18 -2.04 -10.43
CA SER A 146 -13.46 -2.53 -10.98
C SER A 146 -14.41 -3.13 -9.93
N ASN A 147 -14.09 -2.97 -8.65
CA ASN A 147 -14.93 -3.42 -7.52
C ASN A 147 -16.25 -2.64 -7.40
#